data_AF-A0A6L4YAC2-F1
#
_entry.id   AF-A0A6L4YAC2-F1
#
_cell.length_a   1.000
_cell.length_b   1.000
_cell.length_c   1.000
_cell.angle_alpha   90.00
_cell.angle_beta   90.00
_cell.angle_gamma   90.00
#
_symmetry.space_group_name_H-M   'P 1'
#
loop_
_entity.id
_entity.type
_entity.pdbx_description
1 polymer ?
#
loop_
_entity_poly.entity_id
_entity_poly.type
_entity_poly.pdbx_seq_one_letter_code
_entity_poly.pdbx_strand_id
1 'polypeptide(L)'
;MNSFLPTTLPFGEREKTYNSRLSQELGLWCESKNKGDAFHMAAFRAYFVDGKNIAKIPVLVDLAASIGLSRKEAESILDTRAFKAAVDADWSLSQEEAITAVPTFVMNHDKLVGAQPYEMLERLMKVHGVKKRK
;
A
#
# COMPACT_ATOMS: atom_id res chain seq x y z
N MET A 1 -13.97 -30.34 -3.63
CA MET A 1 -12.63 -29.74 -3.54
C MET A 1 -12.77 -28.27 -3.93
N ASN A 2 -12.93 -27.37 -2.96
CA ASN A 2 -12.93 -25.93 -3.23
C ASN A 2 -11.52 -25.41 -2.94
N SER A 3 -10.82 -25.05 -4.02
CA SER A 3 -9.48 -24.51 -4.02
C SER A 3 -9.43 -23.10 -3.41
N PHE A 4 -8.56 -22.96 -2.40
CA PHE A 4 -7.95 -21.77 -1.84
C PHE A 4 -8.05 -20.45 -2.62
N LEU A 5 -8.61 -19.44 -1.95
CA LEU A 5 -8.16 -18.03 -2.03
C LEU A 5 -8.06 -17.51 -0.59
N PRO A 6 -6.87 -17.19 -0.04
CA PRO A 6 -6.75 -16.53 1.25
C PRO A 6 -6.94 -15.02 1.03
N THR A 7 -8.14 -14.58 0.65
CA THR A 7 -8.43 -13.14 0.43
C THR A 7 -8.80 -12.38 1.71
N THR A 8 -8.89 -13.06 2.85
CA THR A 8 -9.11 -12.41 4.15
C THR A 8 -7.79 -12.22 4.88
N LEU A 9 -7.37 -10.96 5.02
CA LEU A 9 -6.35 -10.57 5.98
C LEU A 9 -6.99 -10.62 7.38
N PRO A 10 -6.57 -11.53 8.29
CA PRO A 10 -7.20 -11.62 9.60
C PRO A 10 -6.88 -10.37 10.43
N PHE A 11 -7.87 -9.74 11.04
CA PHE A 11 -7.62 -8.62 11.95
C PHE A 11 -7.06 -9.14 13.27
N GLY A 12 -5.87 -8.68 13.65
CA GLY A 12 -5.28 -8.88 14.97
C GLY A 12 -5.75 -7.81 15.95
N GLU A 13 -5.38 -7.96 17.21
CA GLU A 13 -5.63 -6.96 18.23
C GLU A 13 -4.75 -5.72 17.99
N ARG A 14 -5.39 -4.58 17.74
CA ARG A 14 -4.71 -3.31 17.50
C ARG A 14 -4.94 -2.35 18.66
N GLU A 15 -3.90 -2.12 19.45
CA GLU A 15 -3.92 -1.16 20.55
C GLU A 15 -3.46 0.25 20.13
N LYS A 16 -2.67 0.36 19.05
CA LYS A 16 -1.99 1.61 18.66
C LYS A 16 -2.11 1.90 17.17
N THR A 17 -1.95 3.18 16.83
CA THR A 17 -1.79 3.66 15.45
C THR A 17 -0.34 4.09 15.26
N TYR A 18 0.33 3.54 14.26
CA TYR A 18 1.72 3.89 13.96
C TYR A 18 1.79 4.73 12.69
N ASN A 19 2.76 5.63 12.64
CA ASN A 19 3.02 6.43 11.46
C ASN A 19 3.51 5.54 10.31
N SER A 20 2.89 5.63 9.13
CA SER A 20 3.20 4.81 7.95
C SER A 20 4.18 5.47 6.98
N ARG A 21 4.70 6.67 7.28
CA ARG A 21 5.48 7.47 6.32
C ARG A 21 6.72 6.75 5.80
N LEU A 22 7.53 6.18 6.69
CA LEU A 22 8.71 5.40 6.29
C LEU A 22 8.32 4.12 5.52
N SER A 23 7.19 3.51 5.88
CA SER A 23 6.65 2.37 5.14
C SER A 23 6.22 2.76 3.72
N GLN A 24 5.64 3.94 3.52
CA GLN A 24 5.26 4.44 2.18
C GLN A 24 6.51 4.70 1.33
N GLU A 25 7.53 5.34 1.90
CA GLU A 25 8.79 5.60 1.20
C GLU A 25 9.51 4.31 0.79
N LEU A 26 9.60 3.34 1.71
CA LEU A 26 10.16 2.03 1.39
C LEU A 26 9.30 1.28 0.37
N GLY A 27 7.97 1.45 0.42
CA GLY A 27 7.04 0.88 -0.55
C GLY A 27 7.31 1.32 -1.98
N LEU A 28 7.53 2.62 -2.21
CA LEU A 28 7.89 3.14 -3.53
C LEU A 28 9.25 2.60 -4.02
N TRP A 29 10.21 2.43 -3.13
CA TRP A 29 11.46 1.75 -3.49
C TRP A 29 11.22 0.29 -3.89
N CYS A 30 10.43 -0.46 -3.11
CA CYS A 30 10.07 -1.83 -3.45
C CYS A 30 9.35 -1.92 -4.79
N GLU A 31 8.47 -0.96 -5.10
CA GLU A 31 7.81 -0.84 -6.41
C GLU A 31 8.82 -0.64 -7.55
N SER A 32 9.82 0.23 -7.37
CA SER A 32 10.92 0.41 -8.35
C SER A 32 11.74 -0.87 -8.62
N LYS A 33 11.61 -1.88 -7.74
CA LYS A 33 12.23 -3.20 -7.85
C LYS A 33 11.26 -4.30 -8.31
N ASN A 34 10.06 -3.94 -8.78
CA ASN A 34 8.97 -4.87 -9.12
C ASN A 34 8.51 -5.75 -7.94
N LYS A 35 8.59 -5.20 -6.72
CA LYS A 35 8.24 -5.88 -5.45
C LYS A 35 7.21 -5.10 -4.64
N GLY A 36 6.54 -4.12 -5.25
CA GLY A 36 5.51 -3.27 -4.61
C GLY A 36 4.39 -4.08 -3.97
N ASP A 37 3.73 -4.95 -4.75
CA ASP A 37 2.63 -5.80 -4.25
C ASP A 37 3.06 -6.72 -3.11
N ALA A 38 4.23 -7.34 -3.24
CA ALA A 38 4.76 -8.23 -2.21
C ALA A 38 5.05 -7.46 -0.91
N PHE A 39 5.64 -6.26 -1.01
CA PHE A 39 5.87 -5.40 0.14
C PHE A 39 4.56 -4.92 0.76
N HIS A 40 3.58 -4.51 -0.06
CA HIS A 40 2.28 -4.05 0.39
C HIS A 40 1.59 -5.13 1.23
N MET A 41 1.55 -6.38 0.75
CA MET A 41 0.99 -7.50 1.49
C MET A 41 1.74 -7.79 2.79
N ALA A 42 3.09 -7.75 2.77
CA ALA A 42 3.90 -7.95 3.96
C ALA A 42 3.67 -6.86 5.01
N ALA A 43 3.62 -5.59 4.60
CA ALA A 43 3.37 -4.45 5.48
C ALA A 43 1.95 -4.46 6.05
N PHE A 44 0.94 -4.79 5.24
CA PHE A 44 -0.46 -4.94 5.70
C PHE A 44 -0.58 -6.03 6.75
N ARG A 45 0.03 -7.20 6.51
CA ARG A 45 0.06 -8.28 7.48
C ARG A 45 0.75 -7.83 8.77
N ALA A 46 1.95 -7.26 8.65
CA ALA A 46 2.72 -6.80 9.80
C ALA A 46 1.93 -5.82 10.67
N TYR A 47 1.20 -4.89 10.04
CA TYR A 47 0.45 -3.86 10.73
C TYR A 47 -0.89 -4.33 11.30
N PHE A 48 -1.73 -4.96 10.48
CA PHE A 48 -3.11 -5.29 10.85
C PHE A 48 -3.28 -6.67 11.48
N VAL A 49 -2.36 -7.61 11.25
CA VAL A 49 -2.43 -8.98 11.78
C VAL A 49 -1.46 -9.13 12.95
N ASP A 50 -0.20 -8.78 12.73
CA ASP A 50 0.88 -9.07 13.68
C ASP A 50 1.12 -7.93 14.69
N GLY A 51 0.41 -6.80 14.57
CA GLY A 51 0.51 -5.65 15.49
C GLY A 51 1.87 -4.94 15.50
N LYS A 52 2.71 -5.15 14.48
CA LYS A 52 4.07 -4.62 14.40
C LYS A 52 4.07 -3.12 14.12
N ASN A 53 5.03 -2.43 14.73
CA ASN A 53 5.23 -1.00 14.52
C ASN A 53 6.01 -0.71 13.22
N ILE A 54 5.28 -0.41 12.14
CA ILE A 54 5.83 -0.06 10.82
C ILE A 54 6.47 1.35 10.75
N ALA A 55 6.52 2.10 11.85
CA ALA A 55 7.33 3.32 11.93
C ALA A 55 8.80 3.04 12.28
N LYS A 56 9.15 1.79 12.64
CA LYS A 56 10.52 1.40 13.03
C LYS A 56 11.31 0.87 11.84
N ILE A 57 12.48 1.43 11.59
CA ILE A 57 13.41 1.00 10.53
C ILE A 57 13.71 -0.51 10.60
N PRO A 58 14.05 -1.12 11.76
CA PRO A 58 14.33 -2.56 11.80
C PRO A 58 13.17 -3.43 11.31
N VAL A 59 11.92 -3.05 11.64
CA VAL A 59 10.72 -3.77 11.17
C VAL A 59 10.61 -3.66 9.65
N LEU A 60 10.79 -2.47 9.10
CA LEU A 60 10.70 -2.24 7.65
C LEU A 60 11.79 -2.97 6.86
N VAL A 61 13.01 -3.02 7.39
CA VAL A 61 14.14 -3.77 6.82
C VAL A 61 13.87 -5.27 6.82
N ASP A 62 13.30 -5.81 7.90
CA ASP A 62 12.87 -7.22 7.97
C ASP A 62 11.81 -7.52 6.91
N LEU A 63 10.85 -6.61 6.68
CA LEU A 63 9.82 -6.78 5.65
C LEU A 63 10.41 -6.78 4.24
N ALA A 64 11.33 -5.85 3.93
CA ALA A 64 12.03 -5.85 2.64
C ALA A 64 12.84 -7.14 2.43
N ALA A 65 13.52 -7.63 3.47
CA ALA A 65 14.25 -8.89 3.41
C ALA A 65 13.31 -10.08 3.14
N SER A 66 12.13 -10.12 3.76
CA SER A 66 11.15 -11.20 3.60
C SER A 66 10.64 -11.37 2.16
N ILE A 67 10.71 -10.33 1.34
CA ILE A 67 10.31 -10.34 -0.08
C ILE A 67 11.49 -10.46 -1.05
N GLY A 68 12.69 -10.72 -0.52
CA GLY A 68 13.91 -10.99 -1.26
C GLY A 68 14.74 -9.76 -1.63
N LEU A 69 14.55 -8.62 -0.96
CA LEU A 69 15.37 -7.42 -1.16
C LEU A 69 16.51 -7.34 -0.13
N SER A 70 17.57 -6.60 -0.47
CA SER A 70 18.74 -6.43 0.41
C SER A 70 18.41 -5.59 1.63
N ARG A 71 18.76 -6.09 2.82
CA ARG A 71 18.66 -5.34 4.08
C ARG A 71 19.46 -4.05 4.04
N LYS A 72 20.71 -4.12 3.59
CA LYS A 72 21.62 -2.98 3.51
C LYS A 72 21.09 -1.89 2.58
N GLU A 73 20.50 -2.27 1.45
CA GLU A 73 19.89 -1.29 0.55
C GLU A 73 18.64 -0.68 1.17
N ALA A 74 17.77 -1.48 1.80
CA ALA A 74 16.58 -0.98 2.48
C ALA A 74 16.93 0.01 3.61
N GLU A 75 17.94 -0.31 4.42
CA GLU A 75 18.50 0.58 5.44
C GLU A 75 18.98 1.89 4.82
N SER A 76 19.80 1.82 3.78
CA SER A 76 20.31 3.01 3.09
C SER A 76 19.19 3.89 2.52
N ILE A 77 18.16 3.29 1.92
CA ILE A 77 16.99 4.01 1.38
C ILE A 77 16.20 4.72 2.49
N LEU A 78 16.01 4.05 3.63
CA LEU A 78 15.32 4.62 4.79
C LEU A 78 16.13 5.72 5.47
N ASP A 79 17.44 5.55 5.61
CA ASP A 79 18.33 6.52 6.26
C ASP A 79 18.49 7.78 5.41
N THR A 80 18.69 7.62 4.10
CA THR A 80 18.81 8.74 3.15
C THR A 80 17.47 9.37 2.79
N ARG A 81 16.35 8.71 3.16
CA ARG A 81 14.99 9.16 2.82
C ARG A 81 14.83 9.38 1.31
N ALA A 82 15.43 8.50 0.51
CA ALA A 82 15.56 8.68 -0.94
C ALA A 82 14.22 8.86 -1.68
N PHE A 83 13.13 8.29 -1.14
CA PHE A 83 11.78 8.37 -1.71
C PHE A 83 10.89 9.40 -1.03
N LYS A 84 11.43 10.22 -0.11
CA LYS A 84 10.66 11.25 0.60
C LYS A 84 9.96 12.20 -0.36
N ALA A 85 10.67 12.72 -1.35
CA ALA A 85 10.12 13.68 -2.31
C ALA A 85 9.00 13.09 -3.17
N ALA A 86 9.12 11.82 -3.56
CA ALA A 86 8.08 11.11 -4.31
C ALA A 86 6.81 10.95 -3.46
N VAL A 87 6.94 10.51 -2.21
CA VAL A 87 5.78 10.43 -1.30
C VAL A 87 5.18 11.82 -1.04
N ASP A 88 6.00 12.87 -0.89
CA ASP A 88 5.46 14.23 -0.75
C ASP A 88 4.64 14.66 -1.99
N ALA A 89 5.10 14.32 -3.19
CA ALA A 89 4.36 14.60 -4.42
C ALA A 89 3.02 13.86 -4.47
N ASP A 90 2.96 12.59 -4.06
CA ASP A 90 1.70 11.83 -4.00
C ASP A 90 0.70 12.44 -2.99
N TRP A 91 1.20 12.92 -1.85
CA TRP A 91 0.37 13.62 -0.86
C TRP A 91 -0.14 14.96 -1.41
N SER A 92 0.71 15.75 -2.08
CA SER A 92 0.29 17.01 -2.71
C SER A 92 -0.78 16.77 -3.78
N LEU A 93 -0.56 15.80 -4.67
CA LEU A 93 -1.55 15.42 -5.69
C LEU A 93 -2.88 15.01 -5.06
N SER A 94 -2.84 14.23 -3.97
CA SER A 94 -4.05 13.84 -3.24
C SER A 94 -4.82 15.04 -2.69
N GLN A 95 -4.10 16.07 -2.21
CA GLN A 95 -4.74 17.31 -1.74
C GLN A 95 -5.31 18.15 -2.89
N GLU A 96 -4.58 18.29 -4.00
CA GLU A 96 -5.05 18.98 -5.21
C GLU A 96 -6.32 18.33 -5.77
N GLU A 97 -6.39 17.00 -5.70
CA GLU A 97 -7.57 16.21 -6.07
C GLU A 97 -8.64 16.13 -4.98
N ALA A 98 -8.51 16.89 -3.88
CA ALA A 98 -9.46 16.89 -2.76
C ALA A 98 -9.77 15.49 -2.20
N ILE A 99 -8.79 14.58 -2.24
CA ILE A 99 -8.89 13.22 -1.69
C ILE A 99 -8.68 13.30 -0.18
N THR A 100 -9.73 13.00 0.59
CA THR A 100 -9.74 13.13 2.06
C THR A 100 -9.91 11.80 2.79
N ALA A 101 -10.12 10.70 2.07
CA ALA A 101 -10.30 9.37 2.65
C ALA A 101 -9.66 8.28 1.80
N VAL A 102 -9.30 7.16 2.43
CA VAL A 102 -8.75 5.97 1.78
C VAL A 102 -9.61 4.73 2.06
N PRO A 103 -9.70 3.77 1.11
CA PRO A 103 -9.25 3.89 -0.27
C PRO A 103 -10.14 4.87 -1.06
N THR A 104 -9.57 5.56 -2.04
CA THR A 104 -10.30 6.35 -3.06
C THR A 104 -9.79 5.93 -4.42
N PHE A 105 -10.70 5.61 -5.34
CA PHE A 105 -10.38 5.35 -6.74
C PHE A 105 -10.85 6.53 -7.59
N VAL A 106 -10.02 6.98 -8.52
CA VAL A 106 -10.33 8.09 -9.44
C VAL A 106 -10.21 7.60 -10.87
N MET A 107 -11.19 7.93 -11.71
CA MET A 107 -11.17 7.64 -13.14
C MET A 107 -11.72 8.86 -13.88
N ASN A 108 -10.86 9.57 -14.63
CA ASN A 108 -11.16 10.88 -15.18
C ASN A 108 -11.64 11.85 -14.07
N HIS A 109 -12.89 12.32 -14.14
CA HIS A 109 -13.49 13.21 -13.14
C HIS A 109 -14.32 12.47 -12.08
N ASP A 110 -14.56 11.17 -12.25
CA ASP A 110 -15.38 10.39 -11.31
C ASP A 110 -14.52 9.79 -10.19
N LYS A 111 -15.07 9.80 -8.98
CA LYS A 111 -14.41 9.32 -7.75
C LYS A 111 -15.28 8.30 -7.04
N LEU A 112 -14.68 7.20 -6.61
CA LEU A 112 -15.28 6.20 -5.74
C LEU A 112 -14.55 6.21 -4.40
N VAL A 113 -15.20 6.78 -3.38
CA VAL A 113 -14.62 7.03 -2.06
C VAL A 113 -15.04 5.94 -1.07
N GLY A 114 -14.05 5.42 -0.34
CA GLY A 114 -14.21 4.40 0.70
C GLY A 114 -14.08 2.97 0.18
N ALA A 115 -14.10 2.02 1.13
CA ALA A 115 -14.09 0.58 0.86
C ALA A 115 -15.46 0.12 0.31
N GLN A 116 -15.74 0.47 -0.94
CA GLN A 116 -17.00 0.17 -1.62
C GLN A 116 -17.03 -1.27 -2.14
N PRO A 117 -18.23 -1.86 -2.33
CA PRO A 117 -18.38 -3.17 -2.95
C PRO A 117 -17.70 -3.25 -4.32
N TYR A 118 -17.23 -4.44 -4.70
CA TYR A 118 -16.52 -4.67 -5.96
C TYR A 118 -17.34 -4.23 -7.18
N GLU A 119 -18.66 -4.41 -7.13
CA GLU A 119 -19.60 -4.03 -8.18
C GLU A 119 -19.57 -2.52 -8.47
N MET A 120 -19.26 -1.71 -7.46
CA MET A 120 -19.16 -0.25 -7.63
C MET A 120 -17.89 0.14 -8.35
N LEU A 121 -16.77 -0.52 -8.05
CA LEU A 121 -15.54 -0.36 -8.80
C LEU A 121 -15.72 -0.87 -10.25
N GLU A 122 -16.36 -2.02 -10.44
CA GLU A 122 -16.65 -2.56 -11.77
C GLU A 122 -17.53 -1.58 -12.59
N ARG A 123 -18.53 -0.95 -11.95
CA ARG A 123 -19.37 0.07 -12.59
C ARG A 123 -18.55 1.29 -13.00
N LEU A 124 -17.72 1.84 -12.11
CA LEU A 124 -16.84 2.97 -12.41
C LEU A 124 -16.00 2.66 -13.67
N MET A 125 -15.37 1.49 -13.71
CA MET A 125 -14.56 1.05 -14.84
C MET A 125 -15.38 0.93 -16.15
N LYS A 126 -16.58 0.33 -16.09
CA LYS A 126 -17.47 0.15 -17.25
C LYS A 126 -17.93 1.47 -17.85
N VAL A 127 -18.32 2.44 -17.02
CA VAL A 127 -18.78 3.77 -17.48
C VAL A 127 -17.68 4.51 -18.26
N HIS A 128 -16.42 4.28 -17.91
CA HIS A 128 -15.27 4.82 -18.65
C HIS A 128 -14.74 3.90 -19.75
N GLY A 129 -15.54 2.94 -20.21
CA GLY A 129 -15.22 2.11 -21.38
C GLY A 129 -14.14 1.05 -21.15
N VAL A 130 -13.73 0.78 -19.91
CA VAL A 130 -12.75 -0.26 -19.61
C VAL A 130 -13.39 -1.63 -19.83
N LYS A 131 -12.82 -2.41 -20.76
CA LYS A 131 -13.27 -3.78 -21.02
C LYS A 131 -12.70 -4.72 -19.94
N LYS A 132 -13.55 -5.62 -19.45
CA LYS A 132 -13.11 -6.71 -18.57
C LYS A 132 -12.09 -7.57 -19.31
N ARG A 133 -10.91 -7.76 -18.71
CA ARG A 133 -9.94 -8.73 -19.24
C ARG A 133 -10.55 -10.13 -19.10
N LYS A 134 -10.49 -10.91 -20.18
CA LYS A 134 -10.91 -12.31 -20.20
C LYS A 134 -9.94 -13.17 -19.41
#